data_AF-S5Z2K2-F1
#
_entry.id   AF-S5Z2K2-F1
#
_cell.length_a   1.000
_cell.length_b   1.000
_cell.length_c   1.000
_cell.angle_alpha   90.00
_cell.angle_beta   90.00
_cell.angle_gamma   90.00
#
_symmetry.space_group_name_H-M   'P 1'
#
loop_
_entity.id
_entity.type
_entity.pdbx_description
1 polymer ?
#
loop_
_entity_poly.entity_id
_entity_poly.type
_entity_poly.pdbx_seq_one_letter_code
_entity_poly.pdbx_strand_id
1 'polypeptide(L)'
;MPNDLERKIASVMAKAMALICVRNTCLETLHAGPGVVSHTGDYSDVIVTDANGRAIPWSEVSRISDDEMRELMREIVNRLYTFQLRLGDEEFRDYLDRQLTSTRNWDEPRHDWNLADRKLRDTTGSDAAVPPSPGTHGA
;
A
#
# COMPACT_ATOMS: atom_id res chain seq x y z
N MET A 1 22.53 3.37 19.45
CA MET A 1 22.60 3.65 17.98
C MET A 1 22.72 2.32 17.26
N PRO A 2 21.96 2.09 16.17
CA PRO A 2 21.99 0.82 15.48
C PRO A 2 23.40 0.49 14.94
N ASN A 3 23.76 -0.77 14.88
CA ASN A 3 25.00 -1.21 14.24
C ASN A 3 24.79 -1.41 12.72
N ASP A 4 25.88 -1.68 11.98
CA ASP A 4 25.82 -1.81 10.52
C ASP A 4 25.02 -3.03 10.04
N LEU A 5 25.03 -4.12 10.82
CA LEU A 5 24.23 -5.29 10.50
C LEU A 5 22.73 -4.99 10.65
N GLU A 6 22.34 -4.31 11.73
CA GLU A 6 20.96 -3.87 11.97
C GLU A 6 20.47 -2.95 10.85
N ARG A 7 21.30 -1.98 10.42
CA ARG A 7 20.97 -1.13 9.26
C ARG A 7 20.78 -1.93 7.98
N LYS A 8 21.64 -2.90 7.70
CA LYS A 8 21.52 -3.75 6.50
C LYS A 8 20.24 -4.60 6.55
N ILE A 9 19.94 -5.21 7.69
CA ILE A 9 18.72 -6.01 7.89
C ILE A 9 17.49 -5.12 7.69
N ALA A 10 17.42 -3.95 8.35
CA ALA A 10 16.30 -3.04 8.22
C ALA A 10 16.11 -2.56 6.77
N SER A 11 17.20 -2.33 6.03
CA SER A 11 17.12 -1.92 4.62
C SER A 11 16.53 -3.00 3.72
N VAL A 12 16.96 -4.25 3.89
CA VAL A 12 16.44 -5.39 3.12
C VAL A 12 14.97 -5.65 3.48
N MET A 13 14.65 -5.65 4.78
CA MET A 13 13.29 -5.85 5.25
C MET A 13 12.35 -4.74 4.80
N ALA A 14 12.75 -3.47 4.84
CA ALA A 14 11.93 -2.35 4.37
C ALA A 14 11.58 -2.50 2.88
N LYS A 15 12.53 -2.89 2.04
CA LYS A 15 12.29 -3.14 0.61
C LYS A 15 11.37 -4.34 0.39
N ALA A 16 11.58 -5.44 1.13
CA ALA A 16 10.75 -6.63 1.04
C ALA A 16 9.30 -6.35 1.46
N MET A 17 9.11 -5.68 2.60
CA MET A 17 7.79 -5.26 3.10
C MET A 17 7.10 -4.31 2.12
N ALA A 18 7.80 -3.30 1.60
CA ALA A 18 7.21 -2.39 0.63
C ALA A 18 6.81 -3.11 -0.67
N LEU A 19 7.65 -4.02 -1.18
CA LEU A 19 7.34 -4.77 -2.39
C LEU A 19 6.15 -5.70 -2.18
N ILE A 20 6.19 -6.52 -1.13
CA ILE A 20 5.22 -7.61 -0.91
C ILE A 20 3.91 -7.07 -0.34
N CYS A 21 3.97 -6.21 0.67
CA CYS A 21 2.79 -5.79 1.44
C CYS A 21 2.17 -4.48 0.95
N VAL A 22 2.80 -3.78 0.01
CA VAL A 22 2.28 -2.51 -0.54
C VAL A 22 2.22 -2.55 -2.06
N ARG A 23 3.35 -2.69 -2.75
CA ARG A 23 3.37 -2.61 -4.22
C ARG A 23 2.55 -3.73 -4.86
N ASN A 24 2.76 -4.96 -4.44
CA ASN A 24 2.10 -6.15 -4.98
C ASN A 24 0.69 -6.36 -4.42
N THR A 25 -0.07 -5.28 -4.25
CA THR A 25 -1.45 -5.29 -3.73
C THR A 25 -2.40 -4.66 -4.76
N CYS A 26 -3.62 -4.29 -4.35
CA CYS A 26 -4.53 -3.50 -5.18
C CYS A 26 -3.93 -2.18 -5.68
N LEU A 27 -2.86 -1.69 -5.04
CA LEU A 27 -2.11 -0.53 -5.51
C LEU A 27 -1.59 -0.70 -6.95
N GLU A 28 -1.12 -1.90 -7.31
CA GLU A 28 -0.69 -2.18 -8.69
C GLU A 28 -1.87 -2.08 -9.66
N THR A 29 -3.06 -2.53 -9.25
CA THR A 29 -4.27 -2.40 -10.07
C THR A 29 -4.70 -0.94 -10.24
N LEU A 30 -4.56 -0.11 -9.20
CA LEU A 30 -4.84 1.32 -9.28
C LEU A 30 -3.83 2.07 -10.15
N HIS A 31 -2.59 1.58 -10.21
CA HIS A 31 -1.54 2.10 -11.10
C HIS A 31 -1.69 1.62 -12.54
N ALA A 32 -2.21 0.40 -12.72
CA ALA A 32 -2.24 -0.25 -14.01
C ALA A 32 -3.04 0.56 -15.05
N GLY A 33 -2.42 0.79 -16.20
CA GLY A 33 -3.05 1.49 -17.31
C GLY A 33 -1.99 2.08 -18.24
N PRO A 34 -2.37 2.39 -19.49
CA PRO A 34 -1.48 3.15 -20.36
C PRO A 34 -1.30 4.57 -19.80
N GLY A 35 -0.06 5.04 -19.79
CA GLY A 35 0.21 6.47 -19.61
C GLY A 35 -0.38 7.30 -20.75
N VAL A 36 -0.62 8.57 -20.49
CA VAL A 36 -1.05 9.54 -21.49
C VAL A 36 0.17 10.16 -22.19
N VAL A 37 -0.02 10.63 -23.42
CA VAL A 37 1.01 11.38 -24.16
C VAL A 37 0.73 12.87 -23.97
N SER A 38 1.77 13.62 -23.60
CA SER A 38 1.79 15.08 -23.56
C SER A 38 2.81 15.61 -24.56
N HIS A 39 2.45 16.65 -25.31
CA HIS A 39 3.34 17.37 -26.22
C HIS A 39 4.05 18.55 -25.53
N THR A 40 3.53 19.05 -24.41
CA THR A 40 4.17 20.11 -23.60
C THR A 40 5.16 19.54 -22.57
N GLY A 41 5.00 18.28 -22.18
CA GLY A 41 5.83 17.58 -21.20
C GLY A 41 5.43 17.81 -19.74
N ASP A 42 4.62 18.84 -19.47
CA ASP A 42 4.04 19.13 -18.15
C ASP A 42 2.59 18.62 -18.02
N TYR A 43 2.08 17.93 -19.05
CA TYR A 43 0.73 17.37 -19.13
C TYR A 43 -0.41 18.40 -19.05
N SER A 44 -0.11 19.70 -19.18
CA SER A 44 -1.14 20.75 -19.23
C SER A 44 -2.03 20.67 -20.47
N ASP A 45 -1.57 19.96 -21.51
CA ASP A 45 -2.30 19.69 -22.75
C ASP A 45 -3.14 18.40 -22.70
N VAL A 46 -3.15 17.67 -21.58
CA VAL A 46 -3.93 16.43 -21.43
C VAL A 46 -5.19 16.67 -20.60
N ILE A 47 -6.32 16.21 -21.14
CA ILE A 47 -7.66 16.33 -20.54
C ILE A 47 -8.32 14.95 -20.51
N VAL A 48 -8.98 14.63 -19.39
CA VAL A 48 -9.89 13.48 -19.27
C VAL A 48 -11.33 13.99 -19.32
N THR A 49 -12.15 13.39 -20.17
CA THR A 49 -13.57 13.70 -20.25
C THR A 49 -14.38 12.59 -19.58
N ASP A 50 -15.17 12.94 -18.57
CA ASP A 50 -16.06 11.97 -17.91
C ASP A 50 -17.34 11.69 -18.72
N ALA A 51 -18.16 10.75 -18.24
CA ALA A 51 -19.41 10.37 -18.91
C ALA A 51 -20.46 11.50 -18.95
N ASN A 52 -20.32 12.54 -18.11
CA ASN A 52 -21.18 13.71 -18.13
C ASN A 52 -20.66 14.81 -19.08
N GLY A 53 -19.55 14.56 -19.78
CA GLY A 53 -18.91 15.53 -20.66
C GLY A 53 -18.05 16.56 -19.93
N ARG A 54 -17.76 16.37 -18.64
CA ARG A 54 -16.87 17.26 -17.89
C ARG A 54 -15.43 17.02 -18.33
N ALA A 55 -14.78 18.07 -18.80
CA ALA A 55 -13.34 18.10 -19.01
C ALA A 55 -12.61 18.31 -17.66
N ILE A 56 -11.68 17.42 -17.33
CA ILE A 56 -10.87 17.44 -16.12
C ILE A 56 -9.39 17.46 -16.54
N PRO A 57 -8.60 18.45 -16.12
CA PRO A 57 -7.16 18.47 -16.38
C PRO A 57 -6.49 17.20 -15.84
N TRP A 58 -5.51 16.64 -16.54
CA TRP A 58 -4.80 15.44 -16.10
C TRP A 58 -4.15 15.54 -14.71
N SER A 59 -3.77 16.76 -14.29
CA SER A 59 -3.25 17.07 -12.97
C SER A 59 -4.28 17.02 -11.84
N GLU A 60 -5.58 17.04 -12.17
CA GLU A 60 -6.69 17.03 -11.23
C GLU A 60 -7.42 15.68 -11.18
N VAL A 61 -7.08 14.76 -12.08
CA VAL A 61 -7.65 13.40 -12.10
C VAL A 61 -7.10 12.60 -10.92
N SER A 62 -7.97 11.82 -10.27
CA SER A 62 -7.55 10.84 -9.26
C SER A 62 -6.84 9.66 -9.92
N ARG A 63 -5.51 9.78 -10.11
CA ARG A 63 -4.64 8.79 -10.76
C ARG A 63 -3.32 8.65 -10.00
N ILE A 64 -2.53 7.63 -10.35
CA ILE A 64 -1.14 7.48 -9.93
C ILE A 64 -0.27 7.26 -11.18
N SER A 65 0.61 8.21 -11.49
CA SER A 65 1.60 8.09 -12.56
C SER A 65 2.81 7.26 -12.13
N ASP A 66 3.64 6.87 -13.09
CA ASP A 66 4.94 6.21 -12.85
C ASP A 66 5.86 7.01 -11.92
N ASP A 67 5.88 8.33 -12.07
CA ASP A 67 6.74 9.19 -11.23
C ASP A 67 6.18 9.35 -9.82
N GLU A 68 4.88 9.58 -9.68
CA GLU A 68 4.21 9.64 -8.37
C GLU A 68 4.33 8.30 -7.63
N MET A 69 4.18 7.18 -8.33
CA MET A 69 4.35 5.86 -7.75
C MET A 69 5.80 5.61 -7.31
N ARG A 70 6.78 6.06 -8.09
CA ARG A 70 8.19 5.93 -7.73
C ARG A 70 8.51 6.74 -6.47
N GLU A 71 7.96 7.94 -6.37
CA GLU A 71 8.08 8.79 -5.20
C GLU A 71 7.39 8.16 -3.97
N LEU A 72 6.15 7.69 -4.13
CA LEU A 72 5.40 6.98 -3.10
C LEU A 72 6.18 5.77 -2.56
N MET A 73 6.68 4.90 -3.45
CA MET A 73 7.44 3.73 -3.03
C MET A 73 8.75 4.09 -2.33
N ARG A 74 9.43 5.17 -2.78
CA ARG A 74 10.63 5.68 -2.10
C ARG A 74 10.31 6.15 -0.69
N GLU A 75 9.24 6.92 -0.52
CA GLU A 75 8.81 7.38 0.80
C GLU A 75 8.49 6.20 1.70
N ILE A 76 7.69 5.24 1.23
CA ILE A 76 7.30 4.07 2.01
C ILE A 76 8.52 3.25 2.45
N VAL A 77 9.46 2.97 1.55
CA VAL A 77 10.69 2.24 1.90
C VAL A 77 11.50 3.00 2.95
N ASN A 78 11.66 4.32 2.79
CA ASN A 78 12.41 5.14 3.75
C ASN A 78 11.72 5.14 5.13
N ARG A 79 10.39 5.28 5.17
CA ARG A 79 9.61 5.25 6.41
C ARG A 79 9.70 3.91 7.10
N LEU A 80 9.54 2.79 6.37
CA LEU A 80 9.67 1.44 6.92
C LEU A 80 11.08 1.18 7.45
N TYR A 81 12.11 1.65 6.75
CA TYR A 81 13.50 1.55 7.21
C TYR A 81 13.72 2.30 8.53
N THR A 82 13.31 3.58 8.58
CA THR A 82 13.44 4.40 9.78
C THR A 82 12.60 3.85 10.94
N PHE A 83 11.38 3.40 10.67
CA PHE A 83 10.49 2.78 11.66
C PHE A 83 11.18 1.60 12.34
N GLN A 84 11.76 0.68 11.55
CA GLN A 84 12.44 -0.50 12.07
C GLN A 84 13.64 -0.14 12.96
N LEU A 85 14.42 0.88 12.58
CA LEU A 85 15.56 1.34 13.38
C LEU A 85 15.15 2.02 14.70
N ARG A 86 13.92 2.55 14.77
CA ARG A 86 13.40 3.25 15.95
C ARG A 86 12.53 2.38 16.86
N LEU A 87 12.22 1.14 16.51
CA LEU A 87 11.37 0.25 17.34
C LEU A 87 11.86 0.06 18.79
N GLY A 88 13.16 0.21 19.04
CA GLY A 88 13.76 0.11 20.37
C GLY A 88 13.70 1.40 21.21
N ASP A 89 13.33 2.53 20.62
CA ASP A 89 13.29 3.85 21.24
C ASP A 89 11.97 4.06 22.01
N GLU A 90 12.06 4.38 23.30
CA GLU A 90 10.91 4.58 24.19
C GLU A 90 10.02 5.73 23.71
N GLU A 91 10.61 6.86 23.31
CA GLU A 91 9.86 8.01 22.81
C GLU A 91 9.08 7.66 21.53
N PHE A 92 9.69 6.83 20.68
CA PHE A 92 9.03 6.38 19.46
C PHE A 92 7.88 5.43 19.76
N ARG A 93 7.98 4.56 20.77
CA ARG A 93 6.89 3.67 21.18
C ARG A 93 5.68 4.46 21.68
N ASP A 94 5.89 5.47 22.51
CA ASP A 94 4.82 6.37 22.97
C ASP A 94 4.14 7.08 21.79
N TYR A 95 4.93 7.46 20.78
CA TYR A 95 4.39 8.00 19.54
C TYR A 95 3.53 6.97 18.79
N LEU A 96 3.98 5.72 18.67
CA LEU A 96 3.21 4.65 18.01
C LEU A 96 1.87 4.39 18.70
N ASP A 97 1.84 4.31 20.03
CA ASP A 97 0.60 4.07 20.79
C ASP A 97 -0.45 5.16 20.53
N ARG A 98 0.00 6.42 20.42
CA ARG A 98 -0.86 7.54 20.02
C ARG A 98 -1.37 7.39 18.58
N GLN A 99 -0.52 6.99 17.65
CA GLN A 99 -0.93 6.82 16.25
C GLN A 99 -1.91 5.64 16.07
N LEU A 100 -1.68 4.51 16.74
CA LEU A 100 -2.54 3.32 16.67
C LEU A 100 -3.96 3.58 17.21
N THR A 101 -4.16 4.62 18.03
CA THR A 101 -5.52 5.03 18.42
C THR A 101 -6.36 5.46 17.21
N SER A 102 -5.75 5.96 16.13
CA SER A 102 -6.46 6.31 14.89
C SER A 102 -6.95 5.11 14.07
N THR A 103 -6.40 3.91 14.32
CA THR A 103 -6.76 2.69 13.59
C THR A 103 -7.81 1.85 14.31
N ARG A 104 -8.39 2.33 15.42
CA ARG A 104 -9.40 1.59 16.21
C ARG A 104 -10.66 1.19 15.44
N ASN A 105 -10.95 1.90 14.36
CA ASN A 105 -12.11 1.62 13.51
C ASN A 105 -11.75 0.79 12.27
N TRP A 106 -10.51 0.32 12.16
CA TRP A 106 -10.09 -0.56 11.08
C TRP A 106 -10.42 -2.00 11.45
N ASP A 107 -10.69 -2.83 10.45
CA ASP A 107 -10.89 -4.26 10.67
C ASP A 107 -9.60 -4.91 11.21
N GLU A 108 -9.77 -5.89 12.11
CA GLU A 108 -8.64 -6.69 12.60
C GLU A 108 -7.97 -7.46 11.44
N PRO A 109 -6.63 -7.58 11.46
CA PRO A 109 -5.90 -8.22 10.39
C PRO A 109 -6.27 -9.71 10.28
N ARG A 110 -6.47 -10.16 9.05
CA ARG A 110 -6.64 -11.58 8.70
C ARG A 110 -5.42 -12.08 7.96
N HIS A 111 -5.19 -13.39 8.00
CA HIS A 111 -4.12 -13.99 7.23
C HIS A 111 -4.35 -13.84 5.73
N ASP A 112 -3.36 -13.31 5.03
CA ASP A 112 -3.25 -13.50 3.59
C ASP A 112 -2.73 -14.91 3.34
N TRP A 113 -3.64 -15.80 2.94
CA TRP A 113 -3.29 -17.19 2.70
C TRP A 113 -2.31 -17.37 1.55
N ASN A 114 -2.19 -16.43 0.60
CA ASN A 114 -1.18 -16.51 -0.46
C ASN A 114 0.24 -16.32 0.08
N LEU A 115 0.39 -15.63 1.21
CA LEU A 115 1.66 -15.43 1.92
C LEU A 115 1.91 -16.46 3.02
N ALA A 116 0.86 -17.06 3.57
CA ALA A 116 0.96 -18.05 4.64
C ALA A 116 1.57 -19.38 4.16
N ASP A 117 2.54 -19.90 4.91
CA ASP A 117 3.11 -21.23 4.69
C ASP A 117 2.16 -22.35 5.13
N ARG A 118 2.52 -23.60 4.79
CA ARG A 118 1.69 -24.77 5.15
C ARG A 118 1.50 -24.89 6.67
N LYS A 119 2.53 -24.59 7.45
CA LYS A 119 2.50 -24.73 8.90
C LYS A 119 1.51 -23.76 9.54
N LEU A 120 1.53 -22.50 9.11
CA LEU A 120 0.61 -21.46 9.58
C LEU A 120 -0.84 -21.78 9.19
N ARG A 121 -1.06 -22.38 8.02
CA ARG A 121 -2.39 -22.85 7.61
C ARG A 121 -2.90 -23.99 8.48
N ASP A 122 -2.03 -24.94 8.82
CA ASP A 122 -2.38 -26.14 9.60
C ASP A 122 -2.66 -25.82 11.09
N THR A 123 -1.93 -24.87 11.69
CA THR A 123 -2.11 -24.50 13.11
C THR A 123 -3.34 -23.65 13.39
N THR A 124 -3.86 -22.94 12.39
CA THR A 124 -4.90 -21.92 12.60
C THR A 124 -6.28 -22.37 12.12
N GLY A 125 -6.42 -23.61 11.63
CA GLY A 125 -7.70 -24.24 11.35
C GLY A 125 -8.65 -23.36 10.50
N SER A 126 -8.28 -23.05 9.25
CA SER A 126 -9.15 -22.42 8.25
C SER A 126 -10.15 -21.38 8.82
N ASP A 127 -9.67 -20.18 9.13
CA ASP A 127 -10.49 -18.95 9.04
C ASP A 127 -10.85 -18.69 7.57
N ALA A 128 -11.45 -19.67 6.90
CA ALA A 128 -11.95 -19.52 5.54
C ALA A 128 -13.03 -18.45 5.59
N ALA A 129 -12.79 -17.38 4.85
CA ALA A 129 -13.80 -16.41 4.52
C ALA A 129 -15.07 -17.15 4.08
N VAL A 130 -16.17 -16.94 4.80
CA VAL A 130 -17.50 -17.22 4.27
C VAL A 130 -17.59 -16.41 2.97
N PRO A 131 -17.70 -17.04 1.79
CA PRO A 131 -17.91 -16.28 0.56
C PRO A 131 -19.17 -15.45 0.74
N PRO A 132 -19.22 -14.19 0.25
CA PRO A 132 -20.43 -13.40 0.32
C PRO A 132 -21.57 -14.22 -0.30
N SER A 133 -22.65 -14.43 0.47
CA SER A 133 -23.84 -15.13 0.00
C SER A 133 -24.23 -14.59 -1.37
N PRO A 134 -24.51 -15.44 -2.37
CA PRO A 134 -25.03 -14.95 -3.64
C PRO A 134 -26.32 -14.20 -3.32
N GLY A 135 -26.28 -12.88 -3.49
CA GLY A 135 -27.44 -12.02 -3.29
C GLY A 135 -28.58 -12.58 -4.13
N THR A 136 -29.66 -12.96 -3.46
CA THR A 136 -30.98 -13.14 -4.07
C THR A 136 -31.36 -11.81 -4.72
N HIS A 137 -31.02 -11.64 -5.99
CA HIS A 137 -31.79 -10.77 -6.86
C HIS A 137 -33.12 -11.47 -7.11
N GLY A 138 -34.09 -11.13 -6.26
CA GLY A 138 -35.50 -11.38 -6.50
C GLY A 138 -35.96 -10.71 -7.79
N ALA A 139 -36.93 -11.38 -8.41
CA ALA A 139 -37.57 -11.08 -9.69
C ALA A 139 -38.12 -9.65 -9.82
#